data_AF-A0A9C9JZR5-F1
#
_entry.id   AF-A0A9C9JZR5-F1
#
_cell.length_a   1.000
_cell.length_b   1.000
_cell.length_c   1.000
_cell.angle_alpha   90.00
_cell.angle_beta   90.00
_cell.angle_gamma   90.00
#
_symmetry.space_group_name_H-M   'P 1'
#
loop_
_entity.id
_entity.type
_entity.pdbx_description
1 polymer ?
#
loop_
_entity_poly.entity_id
_entity_poly.type
_entity_poly.pdbx_seq_one_letter_code
_entity_poly.pdbx_strand_id
1 'polypeptide(L)' 'MYKTTDGGNSWQEIDEGICARKLFSLIVHPGSNQTLFAGGQFSVYKTTNGGDWSEVVKGFKILKFEDFSDNSDKNLK' A
#
# COMPACT_ATOMS: atom_id res chain seq x y z
N MET A 1 7.01 0.20 10.00
CA MET A 1 5.78 -0.03 10.80
C MET A 1 6.18 -0.78 12.06
N TYR A 2 5.55 -0.51 13.20
CA TYR A 2 5.97 -1.07 14.47
C TYR A 2 4.83 -1.76 15.21
N LYS A 3 5.17 -2.80 15.97
CA LYS A 3 4.26 -3.55 16.83
C LYS A 3 4.85 -3.71 18.22
N THR A 4 3.99 -3.71 19.22
CA THR A 4 4.30 -4.06 20.61
C THR A 4 3.48 -5.26 21.04
N THR A 5 4.02 -6.06 21.97
CA THR A 5 3.33 -7.15 22.67
C THR A 5 3.32 -6.96 24.19
N ASP A 6 3.92 -5.87 24.68
CA ASP A 6 4.19 -5.61 26.09
C ASP A 6 3.54 -4.31 26.59
N GLY A 7 2.46 -3.88 25.93
CA GLY A 7 1.74 -2.66 26.29
C GLY A 7 2.45 -1.36 25.88
N GLY A 8 3.42 -1.43 24.96
CA GLY A 8 4.15 -0.28 24.42
C GLY A 8 5.48 0.02 25.11
N ASN A 9 5.98 -0.89 25.95
CA ASN A 9 7.30 -0.76 26.58
C ASN A 9 8.43 -0.98 25.57
N SER A 10 8.22 -1.88 24.59
CA SER A 10 9.11 -2.08 23.45
C SER A 10 8.34 -2.21 22.14
N TRP A 11 9.02 -1.88 21.05
CA TRP A 11 8.47 -1.85 19.70
C TRP A 11 9.41 -2.57 18.73
N GLN A 12 8.86 -3.42 17.88
CA GLN A 12 9.58 -4.16 16.85
C GLN A 12 9.10 -3.76 15.47
N GLU A 13 10.03 -3.66 14.52
CA GLU A 13 9.72 -3.42 13.12
C GLU A 13 9.00 -4.63 12.53
N ILE A 14 7.91 -4.34 11.80
CA ILE A 14 7.05 -5.32 11.14
C ILE A 14 6.61 -4.79 9.78
N ASP A 15 7.52 -4.21 9.00
CA ASP A 15 7.27 -3.69 7.65
C ASP A 15 7.98 -4.45 6.54
N GLU A 16 8.51 -5.64 6.85
CA GLU A 16 9.06 -6.53 5.83
C GLU A 16 7.99 -6.83 4.75
N GLY A 17 8.34 -6.58 3.49
CA GLY A 17 7.45 -6.73 2.34
C GLY A 17 6.60 -5.49 1.99
N ILE A 18 6.66 -4.40 2.78
CA ILE A 18 5.99 -3.14 2.45
C ILE A 18 6.90 -2.25 1.61
N CYS A 19 6.53 -2.00 0.36
CA CYS A 19 7.26 -1.10 -0.54
C CYS A 19 6.62 0.30 -0.66
N ALA A 20 5.49 0.53 0.00
CA ALA A 20 4.77 1.79 -0.07
C ALA A 20 5.50 2.87 0.74
N ARG A 21 5.65 4.07 0.14
CA ARG A 21 6.18 5.24 0.85
C ARG A 21 5.26 5.75 1.96
N LYS A 22 3.95 5.52 1.83
CA LYS A 22 2.94 5.97 2.78
C LYS A 22 1.89 4.88 2.97
N LEU A 23 1.60 4.61 4.23
CA LEU A 23 0.43 3.85 4.68
C LEU A 23 -0.54 4.85 5.30
N PHE A 24 -1.83 4.66 5.05
CA PHE A 24 -2.91 5.54 5.48
C PHE A 24 -3.89 4.86 6.44
N SER A 25 -3.96 3.53 6.41
CA SER A 25 -4.87 2.77 7.25
C SER A 25 -4.26 1.43 7.66
N LEU A 26 -4.68 0.94 8.82
CA LEU A 26 -4.35 -0.38 9.36
C LEU A 26 -5.60 -0.94 10.04
N ILE A 27 -5.97 -2.17 9.68
CA ILE A 27 -7.09 -2.89 10.31
C ILE A 27 -6.66 -4.28 10.75
N VAL A 28 -7.19 -4.73 11.88
CA VAL A 28 -6.99 -6.08 12.42
C VAL A 28 -8.23 -6.92 12.10
N HIS A 29 -8.04 -8.14 11.62
CA HIS A 29 -9.14 -9.04 11.36
C HIS A 29 -9.81 -9.49 12.68
N PRO A 30 -11.14 -9.39 12.83
CA PRO A 30 -11.82 -9.66 14.10
C PRO A 30 -11.68 -11.12 14.56
N GLY A 31 -11.56 -12.07 13.63
CA GLY A 31 -11.35 -13.49 13.93
C GLY A 31 -9.89 -13.93 14.07
N SER A 32 -8.91 -13.02 13.90
CA SER A 32 -7.48 -13.36 14.01
C SER A 32 -6.63 -12.12 14.29
N ASN A 33 -6.00 -12.08 15.45
CA ASN A 33 -5.07 -11.02 15.84
C ASN A 33 -3.73 -11.03 15.07
N GLN A 34 -3.49 -12.05 14.22
CA GLN A 34 -2.31 -12.15 13.35
C GLN A 34 -2.62 -11.74 11.91
N THR A 35 -3.90 -11.64 11.54
CA THR A 35 -4.28 -11.17 10.21
C THR A 35 -4.56 -9.69 10.24
N LEU A 36 -3.77 -8.91 9.50
CA LEU A 36 -3.92 -7.46 9.38
C LEU A 36 -3.89 -7.05 7.91
N PHE A 37 -4.51 -5.91 7.63
CA PHE A 37 -4.47 -5.27 6.32
C PHE A 37 -4.02 -3.82 6.46
N ALA A 38 -3.13 -3.38 5.57
CA ALA A 38 -2.63 -2.01 5.53
C ALA A 38 -2.93 -1.40 4.16
N GLY A 39 -3.60 -0.24 4.16
CA GLY A 39 -3.88 0.53 2.95
C GLY A 39 -2.79 1.57 2.71
N GLY A 40 -2.11 1.49 1.58
CA GLY A 40 -1.11 2.46 1.12
C GLY A 40 -1.62 3.32 -0.04
N GLN A 41 -0.80 4.27 -0.48
CA GLN A 41 -1.20 5.25 -1.51
C GLN A 41 -1.66 4.66 -2.84
N PHE A 42 -1.14 3.50 -3.24
CA PHE A 42 -1.57 2.80 -4.45
C PHE A 42 -1.69 1.28 -4.26
N SER A 43 -1.53 0.78 -3.04
CA SER A 43 -1.37 -0.64 -2.76
C SER A 43 -2.11 -1.04 -1.49
N VAL A 44 -2.49 -2.30 -1.41
CA VAL A 44 -3.02 -2.91 -0.19
C VAL A 44 -2.11 -4.06 0.18
N TYR A 45 -1.70 -4.12 1.44
CA TYR A 45 -0.88 -5.19 1.98
C TYR A 45 -1.67 -6.02 2.98
N LYS A 46 -1.33 -7.30 3.08
CA LYS A 46 -1.87 -8.24 4.08
C LYS A 46 -0.73 -8.97 4.76
N THR A 47 -0.87 -9.21 6.05
CA THR A 47 -0.10 -10.20 6.79
C THR A 47 -1.04 -11.25 7.40
N THR A 48 -0.55 -12.46 7.62
CA THR A 48 -1.25 -13.53 8.35
C THR A 48 -0.48 -14.03 9.57
N ASN A 49 0.72 -13.51 9.82
CA ASN A 49 1.58 -13.82 10.96
C ASN A 49 1.88 -12.58 11.82
N GLY A 50 1.30 -11.43 11.47
CA GLY A 50 1.43 -10.19 12.21
C GLY A 50 2.80 -9.53 12.12
N GLY A 51 3.55 -9.79 11.03
CA GLY A 51 4.93 -9.34 10.83
C GLY A 51 5.32 -9.19 9.36
N ASP A 52 5.04 -10.21 8.55
CA ASP A 52 5.47 -10.29 7.16
C ASP A 52 4.32 -9.92 6.22
N TRP A 53 4.56 -8.97 5.33
CA TRP A 53 3.53 -8.40 4.47
C TRP A 53 3.66 -8.88 3.04
N SER A 54 2.52 -9.10 2.42
CA SER A 54 2.38 -9.35 0.99
C SER A 54 1.42 -8.34 0.39
N GLU A 55 1.81 -7.73 -0.72
CA GLU A 55 0.94 -6.87 -1.50
C GLU A 55 -0.20 -7.71 -2.13
N VAL A 56 -1.45 -7.42 -1.76
CA VAL A 56 -2.64 -8.13 -2.27
C VAL A 56 -3.34 -7.39 -3.40
N VAL A 57 -3.14 -6.07 -3.49
CA VAL A 57 -3.55 -5.26 -4.64
C VAL A 57 -2.30 -4.53 -5.12
N LYS A 58 -1.81 -4.93 -6.30
CA LYS A 58 -0.68 -4.26 -6.93
C LYS A 58 -1.08 -2.86 -7.34
N GLY A 59 -0.28 -1.89 -6.90
CA GLY A 59 -0.16 -0.54 -7.43
C GLY A 59 -1.20 -0.22 -8.51
N PHE A 60 -2.29 0.47 -8.17
CA PHE A 60 -3.17 1.07 -9.19
C PHE A 60 -2.26 1.87 -10.12
N LYS A 61 -1.93 1.30 -11.28
CA LYS A 61 -1.03 1.93 -12.23
C LYS A 61 -1.86 3.05 -12.81
N ILE A 62 -1.64 4.28 -12.35
CA ILE A 62 -2.10 5.44 -13.09
C ILE A 62 -1.42 5.29 -14.45
N LEU A 63 -2.19 4.87 -15.45
CA LEU A 63 -1.75 4.96 -16.83
C LEU A 63 -1.40 6.44 -16.99
N LYS A 64 -0.13 6.72 -17.29
CA LYS A 64 0.24 8.08 -17.69
C LYS A 64 -0.74 8.44 -18.79
N PHE A 65 -1.56 9.46 -18.58
CA PHE A 65 -2.29 10.06 -19.68
C PHE A 65 -1.20 10.59 -20.62
N GLU A 66 -1.16 10.07 -21.85
CA GLU A 66 -0.43 10.78 -22.90
C GLU A 66 -1.10 12.14 -23.02
N ASP A 67 -0.28 13.18 -22.91
CA ASP A 67 -0.76 14.54 -23.08
C ASP A 67 -1.19 14.70 -24.54
N PHE A 68 -2.50 14.89 -24.78
CA PHE A 68 -3.04 15.15 -26.12
C PHE A 68 -2.88 16.63 -26.53
N SER A 69 -1.97 17.38 -25.92
CA SER A 69 -1.80 18.82 -26.14
C SER A 69 -1.07 19.22 -27.42
N ASP A 70 -1.02 18.37 -28.45
CA ASP A 70 -0.68 18.83 -29.80
C ASP A 70 -1.61 18.22 -30.85
N ASN A 71 -2.75 18.88 -31.05
CA ASN A 71 -3.44 18.82 -32.34
C ASN A 71 -3.22 20.14 -33.09
N SER A 72 -1.96 20.42 -33.43
CA SER A 72 -1.64 21.33 -34.53
C SER A 72 -1.78 20.59 -35.87
N ASP A 73 -2.99 20.14 -36.21
CA ASP A 73 -3.33 19.74 -37.57
C ASP A 73 -3.32 20.97 -38.48
N LYS A 74 -2.10 21.26 -38.95
CA LYS A 74 -1.84 21.83 -40.26
C LYS A 74 -2.58 20.98 -41.29
N ASN A 75 -3.21 21.66 -42.24
CA ASN A 75 -3.79 21.19 -43.50
C ASN A 75 -5.31 20.96 -43.49
N LEU A 76 -6.06 22.02 -43.82
CA LEU A 76 -7.06 21.90 -44.88
C LEU A 76 -6.91 23.11 -45.84
N LYS A 77 -6.92 22.77 -47.13
CA LYS A 77 -6.72 23.65 -48.29
C LYS A 77 -7.78 24.74 -48.41
#